data_AF-A0A0K1P940-F1
#
_entry.id   AF-A0A0K1P940-F1
#
_cell.length_a   1.000
_cell.length_b   1.000
_cell.length_c   1.000
_cell.angle_alpha   90.00
_cell.angle_beta   90.00
_cell.angle_gamma   90.00
#
_symmetry.space_group_name_H-M   'P 1'
#
loop_
_entity.id
_entity.type
_entity.pdbx_description
1 polymer ?
#
loop_
_entity_poly.entity_id
_entity_poly.type
_entity_poly.pdbx_seq_one_letter_code
_entity_poly.pdbx_strand_id
1 'polypeptide(L)'
;MRSAMDEHNRASAALTDAKNQADVARAERDTADSRVAAAEAEVRAAKDTGEGSRLKRSHAVLDQAKEAKKVADAKVDLADANVKTASTKNDLAKARVATKQAEVNQAEYQVLAQNGDTRVKNMRPAEFEAAISSRKANESKLEAQLANDQQAAASARKKWNDERAKLQASKPATPPAG
;
A
#
# COMPACT_ATOMS: atom_id res chain seq x y z
N MET A 1 -19.30 -20.06 -0.31
CA MET A 1 -19.37 -19.00 -1.35
C MET A 1 -19.55 -17.61 -0.75
N ARG A 2 -20.62 -17.37 0.04
CA ARG A 2 -20.89 -16.07 0.70
C ARG A 2 -19.69 -15.48 1.46
N SER A 3 -19.06 -16.28 2.34
CA SER A 3 -17.87 -15.85 3.09
C SER A 3 -16.70 -15.37 2.21
N ALA A 4 -16.44 -16.02 1.06
CA ALA A 4 -15.38 -15.63 0.14
C ALA A 4 -15.72 -14.33 -0.61
N MET A 5 -16.99 -14.12 -0.95
CA MET A 5 -17.46 -12.85 -1.54
C MET A 5 -17.36 -11.70 -0.54
N ASP A 6 -17.71 -11.94 0.73
CA ASP A 6 -17.58 -10.95 1.80
C ASP A 6 -16.10 -10.59 2.07
N GLU A 7 -15.19 -11.55 1.95
CA GLU A 7 -13.74 -11.31 2.01
C GLU A 7 -13.28 -10.44 0.83
N HIS A 8 -13.70 -10.75 -0.40
CA HIS A 8 -13.37 -9.96 -1.59
C HIS A 8 -13.88 -8.52 -1.47
N ASN A 9 -15.12 -8.32 -1.04
CA ASN A 9 -15.69 -6.98 -0.88
C ASN A 9 -14.92 -6.15 0.17
N ARG A 10 -14.54 -6.76 1.30
CA ARG A 10 -13.70 -6.11 2.30
C ARG A 10 -12.31 -5.76 1.76
N ALA A 11 -11.70 -6.65 0.97
CA ALA A 11 -10.41 -6.41 0.37
C ALA A 11 -10.46 -5.28 -0.69
N SER A 12 -11.53 -5.22 -1.49
CA SER A 12 -11.77 -4.15 -2.46
C SER A 12 -11.96 -2.78 -1.79
N ALA A 13 -12.71 -2.73 -0.68
CA ALA A 13 -12.86 -1.52 0.12
C ALA A 13 -11.50 -1.07 0.69
N ALA A 14 -10.75 -2.00 1.31
CA ALA A 14 -9.43 -1.71 1.85
C ALA A 14 -8.42 -1.23 0.78
N LEU A 15 -8.50 -1.74 -0.45
CA LEU A 15 -7.69 -1.25 -1.57
C LEU A 15 -8.06 0.19 -1.95
N THR A 16 -9.35 0.53 -1.94
CA THR A 16 -9.81 1.89 -2.21
C THR A 16 -9.32 2.86 -1.13
N ASP A 17 -9.46 2.47 0.14
CA ASP A 17 -8.95 3.26 1.26
C ASP A 17 -7.43 3.47 1.19
N ALA A 18 -6.68 2.42 0.85
CA ALA A 18 -5.23 2.52 0.69
C ALA A 18 -4.84 3.49 -0.44
N LYS A 19 -5.57 3.48 -1.57
CA LYS A 19 -5.34 4.43 -2.68
C LYS A 19 -5.62 5.87 -2.25
N ASN A 20 -6.74 6.10 -1.57
CA ASN A 20 -7.08 7.42 -1.03
C ASN A 20 -6.00 7.93 -0.08
N GLN A 21 -5.46 7.06 0.80
CA GLN A 21 -4.35 7.42 1.68
C GLN A 21 -3.05 7.74 0.93
N ALA A 22 -2.77 7.03 -0.16
CA ALA A 22 -1.62 7.33 -1.02
C ALA A 22 -1.76 8.69 -1.71
N ASP A 23 -2.96 9.04 -2.16
CA ASP A 23 -3.22 10.35 -2.76
C ASP A 23 -3.05 11.49 -1.75
N VAL A 24 -3.53 11.30 -0.51
CA VAL A 24 -3.27 12.25 0.59
C VAL A 24 -1.77 12.38 0.87
N ALA A 25 -1.03 11.26 0.92
CA ALA A 25 0.42 11.30 1.15
C ALA A 25 1.16 12.06 0.04
N ARG A 26 0.74 11.90 -1.23
CA ARG A 26 1.32 12.63 -2.36
C ARG A 26 1.02 14.13 -2.28
N ALA A 27 -0.20 14.51 -1.94
CA ALA A 27 -0.55 15.92 -1.73
C ALA A 27 0.26 16.58 -0.59
N GLU A 28 0.53 15.83 0.48
CA GLU A 28 1.42 16.28 1.56
C GLU A 28 2.88 16.44 1.09
N ARG A 29 3.37 15.54 0.23
CA ARG A 29 4.70 15.66 -0.39
C ARG A 29 4.77 16.91 -1.26
N ASP A 30 3.76 17.18 -2.09
CA ASP A 30 3.72 18.37 -2.96
C ASP A 30 3.69 19.66 -2.12
N THR A 31 3.03 19.63 -0.96
CA THR A 31 3.10 20.72 0.02
C THR A 31 4.50 20.88 0.60
N ALA A 32 5.21 19.78 0.89
CA ALA A 32 6.59 19.82 1.36
C ALA A 32 7.55 20.35 0.29
N ASP A 33 7.36 19.97 -0.98
CA ASP A 33 8.11 20.53 -2.12
C ASP A 33 7.94 22.05 -2.21
N SER A 34 6.70 22.52 -2.10
CA SER A 34 6.40 23.96 -2.11
C SER A 34 7.09 24.70 -0.96
N ARG A 35 7.19 24.09 0.22
CA ARG A 35 7.91 24.66 1.37
C ARG A 35 9.42 24.72 1.15
N VAL A 36 10.00 23.69 0.53
CA VAL A 36 11.43 23.70 0.15
C VAL A 36 11.70 24.82 -0.84
N ALA A 37 10.88 24.93 -1.90
CA ALA A 37 11.02 25.98 -2.90
C ALA A 37 10.92 27.40 -2.30
N ALA A 38 9.98 27.62 -1.38
CA ALA A 38 9.85 28.89 -0.66
C ALA A 38 11.08 29.19 0.21
N ALA A 39 11.60 28.20 0.93
CA ALA A 39 12.80 28.38 1.75
C ALA A 39 14.06 28.64 0.91
N GLU A 40 14.18 28.03 -0.28
CA GLU A 40 15.26 28.33 -1.22
C GLU A 40 15.17 29.77 -1.75
N ALA A 41 13.96 30.26 -2.02
CA ALA A 41 13.75 31.66 -2.43
C ALA A 41 14.16 32.64 -1.32
N GLU A 42 13.83 32.35 -0.06
CA GLU A 42 14.27 33.17 1.09
C GLU A 42 15.79 33.18 1.25
N VAL A 43 16.47 32.04 1.06
CA VAL A 43 17.94 31.99 1.06
C VAL A 43 18.52 32.90 -0.03
N ARG A 44 17.96 32.88 -1.25
CA ARG A 44 18.40 33.76 -2.34
C ARG A 44 18.19 35.23 -1.99
N ALA A 45 16.99 35.58 -1.51
CA ALA A 45 16.68 36.96 -1.10
C ALA A 45 17.61 37.45 0.03
N ALA A 46 17.88 36.62 1.05
CA ALA A 46 18.78 36.98 2.14
C ALA A 46 20.24 37.13 1.69
N LYS A 47 20.66 36.37 0.67
CA LYS A 47 21.98 36.52 0.05
C LYS A 47 22.09 37.84 -0.69
N ASP A 48 21.06 38.22 -1.44
CA ASP A 48 21.03 39.45 -2.24
C ASP A 48 21.06 40.71 -1.37
N THR A 49 20.47 40.66 -0.17
CA THR A 49 20.52 41.79 0.79
C THR A 49 21.80 41.87 1.60
N GLY A 50 22.69 40.87 1.54
CA GLY A 50 23.96 40.86 2.27
C GLY A 50 23.86 40.72 3.79
N GLU A 51 22.66 40.45 4.33
CA GLU A 51 22.42 40.35 5.77
C GLU A 51 22.80 38.95 6.29
N GLY A 52 24.03 38.78 6.79
CA GLY A 52 24.55 37.48 7.24
C GLY A 52 23.68 36.76 8.30
N SER A 53 23.03 37.50 9.19
CA SER A 53 22.13 36.92 10.21
C SER A 53 20.83 36.38 9.59
N ARG A 54 20.27 37.07 8.60
CA ARG A 54 19.10 36.62 7.83
C ARG A 54 19.45 35.42 6.97
N LEU A 55 20.62 35.42 6.34
CA LEU A 55 21.10 34.29 5.54
C LEU A 55 21.24 33.01 6.39
N LYS A 56 21.84 33.11 7.58
CA LYS A 56 21.98 31.97 8.50
C LYS A 56 20.62 31.41 8.93
N ARG A 57 19.64 32.27 9.26
CA ARG A 57 18.27 31.83 9.59
C ARG A 57 17.58 31.16 8.41
N SER A 58 17.71 31.73 7.21
CA SER A 58 17.08 31.19 5.99
C SER A 58 17.64 29.81 5.63
N HIS A 59 18.95 29.58 5.81
CA HIS A 59 19.54 28.25 5.66
C HIS A 59 18.98 27.25 6.66
N ALA A 60 18.84 27.62 7.94
CA ALA A 60 18.25 26.72 8.94
C ALA A 60 16.79 26.35 8.60
N VAL A 61 16.00 27.30 8.07
CA VAL A 61 14.63 27.04 7.59
C VAL A 61 14.64 26.09 6.38
N LEU A 62 15.57 26.28 5.44
CA LEU A 62 15.72 25.40 4.28
C LEU A 62 16.09 23.97 4.70
N ASP A 63 17.01 23.81 5.63
CA ASP A 63 17.39 22.50 6.15
C ASP A 63 16.20 21.80 6.83
N GLN A 64 15.44 22.53 7.64
CA GLN A 64 14.22 22.00 8.25
C GLN A 64 13.16 21.60 7.20
N ALA A 65 12.97 22.40 6.14
CA ALA A 65 12.05 22.10 5.06
C ALA A 65 12.49 20.83 4.29
N LYS A 66 13.79 20.65 4.05
CA LYS A 66 14.35 19.46 3.40
C LYS A 66 14.16 18.20 4.25
N GLU A 67 14.38 18.27 5.56
CA GLU A 67 14.11 17.15 6.46
C GLU A 67 12.61 16.81 6.50
N ALA A 68 11.72 17.82 6.53
CA ALA A 68 10.28 17.61 6.44
C ALA A 68 9.86 16.94 5.12
N LYS A 69 10.50 17.31 4.00
CA LYS A 69 10.30 16.65 2.71
C LYS A 69 10.71 15.18 2.74
N LYS A 70 11.85 14.83 3.34
CA LYS A 70 12.28 13.41 3.48
C LYS A 70 11.23 12.57 4.21
N VAL A 71 10.60 13.13 5.26
CA VAL A 71 9.50 12.47 5.96
C VAL A 71 8.28 12.27 5.06
N ALA A 72 7.92 13.29 4.26
CA ALA A 72 6.81 13.20 3.32
C ALA A 72 7.08 12.17 2.21
N ASP A 73 8.29 12.16 1.63
CA ASP A 73 8.73 11.16 0.65
C ASP A 73 8.63 9.74 1.24
N ALA A 74 9.13 9.53 2.46
CA ALA A 74 9.03 8.22 3.13
C ALA A 74 7.57 7.83 3.47
N LYS A 75 6.68 8.81 3.68
CA LYS A 75 5.25 8.55 3.88
C LYS A 75 4.58 8.07 2.58
N VAL A 76 4.97 8.64 1.43
CA VAL A 76 4.52 8.20 0.11
C VAL A 76 5.01 6.77 -0.16
N ASP A 77 6.29 6.47 0.09
CA ASP A 77 6.84 5.11 -0.05
C ASP A 77 6.02 4.08 0.76
N LEU A 78 5.67 4.43 2.00
CA LEU A 78 4.83 3.58 2.85
C LEU A 78 3.41 3.42 2.30
N ALA A 79 2.79 4.51 1.84
CA ALA A 79 1.43 4.46 1.31
C ALA A 79 1.36 3.62 0.03
N ASP A 80 2.33 3.75 -0.88
CA ASP A 80 2.44 2.95 -2.09
C ASP A 80 2.66 1.46 -1.76
N ALA A 81 3.49 1.13 -0.77
CA ALA A 81 3.67 -0.24 -0.29
C ALA A 81 2.37 -0.84 0.31
N ASN A 82 1.59 -0.01 1.02
CA ASN A 82 0.29 -0.41 1.54
C ASN A 82 -0.74 -0.65 0.43
N VAL A 83 -0.76 0.20 -0.61
CA VAL A 83 -1.60 -0.01 -1.81
C VAL A 83 -1.25 -1.33 -2.47
N LYS A 84 0.03 -1.64 -2.65
CA LYS A 84 0.48 -2.91 -3.23
C LYS A 84 0.01 -4.11 -2.39
N THR A 85 0.19 -4.03 -1.08
CA THR A 85 -0.29 -5.06 -0.14
C THR A 85 -1.80 -5.26 -0.22
N ALA A 86 -2.58 -4.18 -0.26
CA ALA A 86 -4.03 -4.24 -0.37
C ALA A 86 -4.48 -4.80 -1.73
N SER A 87 -3.75 -4.49 -2.81
CA SER A 87 -4.00 -5.05 -4.15
C SER A 87 -3.81 -6.56 -4.15
N THR A 88 -2.70 -7.04 -3.62
CA THR A 88 -2.41 -8.47 -3.53
C THR A 88 -3.44 -9.21 -2.66
N LYS A 89 -3.90 -8.60 -1.55
CA LYS A 89 -5.03 -9.15 -0.76
C LYS A 89 -6.32 -9.24 -1.55
N ASN A 90 -6.64 -8.22 -2.34
CA ASN A 90 -7.82 -8.20 -3.20
C ASN A 90 -7.75 -9.30 -4.28
N ASP A 91 -6.59 -9.46 -4.91
CA ASP A 91 -6.37 -10.50 -5.91
C ASP A 91 -6.45 -11.91 -5.30
N LEU A 92 -5.92 -12.10 -4.09
CA LEU A 92 -6.05 -13.35 -3.34
C LEU A 92 -7.51 -13.67 -3.00
N ALA A 93 -8.26 -12.69 -2.51
CA ALA A 93 -9.67 -12.87 -2.20
C ALA A 93 -10.49 -13.21 -3.46
N LYS A 94 -10.18 -12.56 -4.60
CA LYS A 94 -10.77 -12.89 -5.89
C LYS A 94 -10.45 -14.32 -6.34
N ALA A 95 -9.20 -14.76 -6.16
CA ALA A 95 -8.78 -16.13 -6.46
C ALA A 95 -9.56 -17.14 -5.61
N ARG A 96 -9.71 -16.87 -4.31
CA ARG A 96 -10.50 -17.71 -3.37
C ARG A 96 -11.96 -17.84 -3.77
N VAL A 97 -12.61 -16.74 -4.20
CA VAL A 97 -13.98 -16.78 -4.75
C VAL A 97 -14.03 -17.72 -5.96
N ALA A 98 -13.07 -17.60 -6.87
CA ALA A 98 -13.03 -18.39 -8.09
C ALA A 98 -12.77 -19.89 -7.82
N THR A 99 -11.93 -20.22 -6.83
CA THR A 99 -11.76 -21.60 -6.36
C THR A 99 -13.04 -22.15 -5.76
N LYS A 100 -13.72 -21.37 -4.89
CA LYS A 100 -15.00 -21.79 -4.32
C LYS A 100 -16.08 -22.00 -5.36
N GLN A 101 -16.11 -21.19 -6.43
CA GLN A 101 -17.00 -21.43 -7.56
C GLN A 101 -16.67 -22.76 -8.27
N ALA A 102 -15.39 -23.06 -8.51
CA ALA A 102 -14.99 -24.30 -9.14
C ALA A 102 -15.34 -25.53 -8.29
N GLU A 103 -15.18 -25.44 -6.97
CA GLU A 103 -15.59 -26.48 -6.02
C GLU A 103 -17.12 -26.70 -6.04
N VAL A 104 -17.92 -25.63 -6.12
CA VAL A 104 -19.38 -25.73 -6.28
C VAL A 104 -19.75 -26.44 -7.59
N ASN A 105 -19.13 -26.04 -8.71
CA ASN A 105 -19.40 -26.65 -10.02
C ASN A 105 -19.03 -28.15 -10.03
N GLN A 106 -17.94 -28.53 -9.36
CA GLN A 106 -17.56 -29.94 -9.23
C GLN A 106 -18.61 -30.72 -8.40
N ALA A 107 -19.09 -30.14 -7.29
CA ALA A 107 -20.13 -30.76 -6.47
C ALA A 107 -21.45 -30.92 -7.24
N GLU A 108 -21.87 -29.91 -8.00
CA GLU A 108 -23.04 -29.98 -8.89
C GLU A 108 -22.88 -31.10 -9.92
N TYR A 109 -21.72 -31.19 -10.57
CA TYR A 109 -21.39 -32.29 -11.48
C TYR A 109 -21.53 -33.65 -10.79
N GLN A 110 -20.98 -33.82 -9.58
CA GLN A 110 -21.03 -35.08 -8.83
C GLN A 110 -22.49 -35.49 -8.52
N VAL A 111 -23.33 -34.55 -8.11
CA VAL A 111 -24.76 -34.80 -7.84
C VAL A 111 -25.49 -35.22 -9.12
N LEU A 112 -25.27 -34.50 -10.22
CA LEU A 112 -25.88 -34.84 -11.52
C LEU A 112 -25.43 -36.22 -12.03
N ALA A 113 -24.14 -36.55 -11.89
CA ALA A 113 -23.59 -37.83 -12.28
C ALA A 113 -24.18 -38.99 -11.45
N GLN A 114 -24.31 -38.80 -10.13
CA GLN A 114 -24.93 -39.80 -9.24
C GLN A 114 -26.40 -40.06 -9.58
N ASN A 115 -27.12 -39.02 -10.01
CA ASN A 115 -28.53 -39.12 -10.41
C ASN A 115 -28.71 -39.66 -11.85
N GLY A 116 -27.65 -40.08 -12.53
CA GLY A 116 -27.71 -40.61 -13.89
C GLY A 116 -28.08 -39.57 -14.95
N ASP A 117 -27.88 -38.28 -14.66
CA ASP A 117 -28.25 -37.21 -15.57
C ASP A 117 -27.43 -37.28 -16.87
N THR A 118 -28.11 -37.28 -18.01
CA THR A 118 -27.44 -37.40 -19.32
C THR A 118 -26.64 -36.17 -19.71
N ARG A 119 -26.92 -35.00 -19.10
CA ARG A 119 -26.21 -33.73 -19.36
C ARG A 119 -24.73 -33.78 -18.99
N VAL A 120 -24.34 -34.65 -18.06
CA VAL A 120 -22.95 -34.76 -17.62
C VAL A 120 -22.14 -35.82 -18.38
N LYS A 121 -22.74 -36.58 -19.31
CA LYS A 121 -22.08 -37.68 -20.06
C LYS A 121 -20.84 -37.25 -20.85
N ASN A 122 -20.78 -35.99 -21.29
CA ASN A 122 -19.66 -35.44 -22.04
C ASN A 122 -18.69 -34.64 -21.17
N MET A 123 -18.98 -34.48 -19.88
CA MET A 123 -18.11 -33.75 -18.95
C MET A 123 -17.06 -34.69 -18.36
N ARG A 124 -15.83 -34.19 -18.17
CA ARG A 124 -14.72 -35.00 -17.65
C ARG A 124 -14.44 -34.63 -16.19
N PRO A 125 -14.59 -35.56 -15.22
CA PRO A 125 -14.27 -35.30 -13.81
C PRO A 125 -12.88 -34.71 -13.60
N ALA A 126 -11.89 -35.22 -14.35
CA ALA A 126 -10.49 -34.79 -14.26
C ALA A 126 -10.30 -33.31 -14.61
N GLU A 127 -11.16 -32.71 -15.44
CA GLU A 127 -11.08 -31.29 -15.78
C GLU A 127 -11.46 -30.40 -14.59
N PHE A 128 -12.39 -30.83 -13.75
CA PHE A 128 -12.75 -30.10 -12.52
C PHE A 128 -11.60 -30.13 -11.50
N GLU A 129 -11.01 -31.32 -11.29
CA GLU A 129 -9.87 -31.49 -10.38
C GLU A 129 -8.66 -30.67 -10.84
N ALA A 130 -8.34 -30.71 -12.14
CA ALA A 130 -7.27 -29.91 -12.72
C ALA A 130 -7.54 -28.41 -12.56
N ALA A 131 -8.77 -27.96 -12.80
CA ALA A 131 -9.15 -26.55 -12.63
C ALA A 131 -9.02 -26.08 -11.16
N ILE A 132 -9.48 -26.89 -10.20
CA ILE A 132 -9.36 -26.56 -8.77
C ILE A 132 -7.90 -26.54 -8.34
N SER A 133 -7.11 -27.53 -8.76
CA SER A 133 -5.67 -27.61 -8.46
C SER A 133 -4.92 -26.39 -9.00
N SER A 134 -5.16 -26.01 -10.26
CA SER A 134 -4.58 -24.82 -10.88
C SER A 134 -4.92 -23.53 -10.10
N ARG A 135 -6.18 -23.39 -9.65
CA ARG A 135 -6.60 -22.23 -8.87
C ARG A 135 -5.96 -22.18 -7.49
N LYS A 136 -5.84 -23.31 -6.80
CA LYS A 136 -5.12 -23.42 -5.52
C LYS A 136 -3.63 -23.09 -5.65
N ALA A 137 -2.99 -23.50 -6.75
CA ALA A 137 -1.62 -23.11 -7.05
C ALA A 137 -1.48 -21.58 -7.22
N ASN A 138 -2.45 -20.94 -7.89
CA ASN A 138 -2.48 -19.48 -8.01
C ASN A 138 -2.71 -18.78 -6.66
N GLU A 139 -3.57 -19.30 -5.79
CA GLU A 139 -3.73 -18.79 -4.42
C GLU A 139 -2.41 -18.86 -3.64
N SER A 140 -1.72 -19.99 -3.68
CA SER A 140 -0.43 -20.15 -3.00
C SER A 140 0.63 -19.14 -3.49
N LYS A 141 0.66 -18.87 -4.80
CA LYS A 141 1.51 -17.82 -5.38
C LYS A 141 1.16 -16.43 -4.83
N LEU A 142 -0.13 -16.11 -4.73
CA LEU A 142 -0.60 -14.83 -4.21
C LEU A 142 -0.34 -14.69 -2.70
N GLU A 143 -0.41 -15.78 -1.93
CA GLU A 143 -0.04 -15.81 -0.52
C GLU A 143 1.45 -15.53 -0.32
N ALA A 144 2.32 -16.14 -1.14
CA ALA A 144 3.75 -15.86 -1.12
C ALA A 144 4.03 -14.40 -1.52
N GLN A 145 3.35 -13.88 -2.53
CA GLN A 145 3.45 -12.47 -2.92
C GLN A 145 3.00 -11.52 -1.79
N LEU A 146 1.92 -11.86 -1.10
CA LEU A 146 1.40 -11.07 0.01
C LEU A 146 2.41 -10.98 1.16
N ALA A 147 3.10 -12.08 1.49
CA ALA A 147 4.15 -12.06 2.49
C ALA A 147 5.30 -11.11 2.11
N ASN A 148 5.73 -11.13 0.84
CA ASN A 148 6.75 -10.22 0.34
C ASN A 148 6.30 -8.75 0.40
N ASP A 149 5.05 -8.47 0.02
CA ASP A 149 4.50 -7.11 0.06
C ASP A 149 4.35 -6.59 1.49
N GLN A 150 3.96 -7.45 2.44
CA GLN A 150 3.92 -7.12 3.87
C GLN A 150 5.29 -6.80 4.43
N GLN A 151 6.33 -7.54 4.03
CA GLN A 151 7.70 -7.24 4.43
C GLN A 151 8.15 -5.88 3.87
N ALA A 152 7.86 -5.60 2.60
CA ALA A 152 8.18 -4.31 1.99
C ALA A 152 7.46 -3.15 2.70
N ALA A 153 6.19 -3.31 3.04
CA ALA A 153 5.42 -2.31 3.80
C ALA A 153 5.99 -2.10 5.22
N ALA A 154 6.43 -3.17 5.90
CA ALA A 154 7.10 -3.06 7.20
C ALA A 154 8.43 -2.30 7.12
N SER A 155 9.24 -2.56 6.09
CA SER A 155 10.48 -1.82 5.83
C SER A 155 10.21 -0.35 5.53
N ALA A 156 9.22 -0.04 4.69
CA ALA A 156 8.82 1.34 4.40
C ALA A 156 8.30 2.05 5.66
N ARG A 157 7.54 1.34 6.51
CA ARG A 157 7.05 1.87 7.79
C ARG A 157 8.19 2.24 8.72
N LYS A 158 9.20 1.37 8.82
CA LYS A 158 10.41 1.63 9.60
C LYS A 158 11.12 2.88 9.09
N LYS A 159 11.38 2.97 7.78
CA LYS A 159 12.02 4.14 7.16
C LYS A 159 11.26 5.43 7.47
N TRP A 160 9.93 5.43 7.32
CA TRP A 160 9.10 6.59 7.65
C TRP A 160 9.20 6.99 9.13
N ASN A 161 9.17 6.02 10.04
CA ASN A 161 9.35 6.27 11.47
C ASN A 161 10.74 6.86 11.78
N ASP A 162 11.79 6.33 11.15
CA ASP A 162 13.16 6.77 11.34
C ASP A 162 13.34 8.23 10.87
N GLU A 163 12.86 8.57 9.67
CA GLU A 163 12.89 9.95 9.17
C GLU A 163 12.06 10.90 10.05
N ARG A 164 10.89 10.45 10.50
CA ARG A 164 10.05 11.24 11.42
C ARG A 164 10.74 11.49 12.75
N ALA A 165 11.43 10.50 13.30
CA ALA A 165 12.18 10.62 14.54
C ALA A 165 13.36 11.59 14.38
N LYS A 166 14.10 11.53 13.27
CA LYS A 166 15.17 12.50 12.94
C LYS A 166 14.65 13.93 12.89
N LEU A 167 13.51 14.15 12.22
CA LEU A 167 12.87 15.49 12.15
C LEU A 167 12.39 16.00 13.52
N GLN A 168 11.95 15.11 14.41
CA GLN A 168 11.55 15.49 15.77
C GLN A 168 12.76 15.83 16.64
N ALA A 169 13.84 15.07 16.52
CA ALA A 169 15.09 15.32 17.24
C ALA A 169 15.82 16.59 16.77
N SER A 170 15.61 17.01 15.52
CA SER A 170 16.20 18.24 14.98
C SER A 170 15.45 19.53 15.37
N LYS A 171 14.27 19.42 15.99
CA LYS A 171 13.59 20.60 16.58
C LYS A 171 14.32 21.00 17.87
N PRO A 172 14.72 22.27 18.04
CA PRO A 172 15.29 22.72 19.31
C PRO A 172 14.26 22.51 20.43
N ALA A 173 14.71 21.96 21.56
CA ALA A 173 13.90 21.87 22.76
C ALA A 173 13.42 23.29 23.11
N THR A 174 12.11 23.51 23.13
CA THR A 174 11.54 24.73 23.69
C THR A 174 12.05 24.82 25.13
N PRO A 175 12.80 25.88 25.53
CA PRO A 175 13.20 26.00 26.92
C PRO A 175 11.93 26.05 27.78
N PRO A 176 11.91 25.40 28.96
CA PRO A 176 10.80 25.54 29.87
C PRO A 176 10.65 27.03 30.19
N ALA A 177 9.41 27.53 30.11
CA ALA A 177 9.09 28.84 30.67
C ALA A 177 9.21 28.71 32.20
N GLY A 178 10.33 29.17 32.76
CA GLY A 178 10.61 29.12 34.20
C GLY A 178 11.88 29.87 34.54
#